data_AF-A0A0R1HT96-F1
#
_entry.id   AF-A0A0R1HT96-F1
#
_cell.length_a   1.000
_cell.length_b   1.000
_cell.length_c   1.000
_cell.angle_alpha   90.00
_cell.angle_beta   90.00
_cell.angle_gamma   90.00
#
_symmetry.space_group_name_H-M   'P 1'
#
loop_
_entity.id
_entity.type
_entity.pdbx_description
1 polymer ?
#
loop_
_entity_poly.entity_id
_entity_poly.type
_entity_poly.pdbx_seq_one_letter_code
_entity_poly.pdbx_strand_id
1 'polypeptide(L)' 'MNGIDLHDNLKVRQDLKFLIYDLSNHRIDFHNFDILTLDLPTKQIDLAGTYQVQKKDHTIEEIAWSIINDNQL' A
#
# COMPACT_ATOMS: atom_id res chain seq x y z
N MET A 1 19.79 -16.62 0.75
CA MET A 1 19.36 -15.29 1.22
C MET A 1 19.04 -14.47 -0.02
N ASN A 2 17.75 -14.23 -0.26
CA ASN A 2 17.23 -13.75 -1.53
C ASN A 2 17.51 -12.26 -1.72
N GLY A 3 18.54 -11.94 -2.50
CA GLY A 3 18.73 -10.62 -3.10
C GLY A 3 17.81 -10.41 -4.31
N ILE A 4 16.52 -10.74 -4.19
CA ILE A 4 15.51 -10.26 -5.14
C ILE A 4 15.20 -8.82 -4.71
N ASP A 5 16.06 -7.97 -5.25
CA ASP A 5 16.05 -6.53 -5.40
C ASP A 5 15.21 -5.70 -4.43
N LEU A 6 15.95 -4.95 -3.60
CA LEU A 6 15.44 -3.77 -2.91
C LEU A 6 14.69 -2.84 -3.90
N HIS A 7 15.16 -2.76 -5.16
CA HIS A 7 14.56 -1.97 -6.23
C HIS A 7 13.17 -2.47 -6.67
N ASP A 8 12.98 -3.76 -6.86
CA ASP A 8 11.68 -4.34 -7.22
C ASP A 8 10.67 -4.14 -6.07
N ASN A 9 11.15 -4.27 -4.83
CA ASN A 9 10.34 -3.95 -3.66
C ASN A 9 9.97 -2.46 -3.59
N LEU A 10 10.88 -1.55 -3.93
CA LEU A 10 10.61 -0.11 -3.89
C LEU A 10 9.61 0.32 -4.97
N LYS A 11 9.73 -0.21 -6.20
CA LYS A 11 8.80 0.09 -7.28
C LYS A 11 7.38 -0.37 -6.95
N VAL A 12 7.23 -1.63 -6.56
CA VAL A 12 5.93 -2.20 -6.16
C VAL A 12 5.29 -1.41 -5.01
N ARG A 13 6.09 -0.89 -4.08
CA ARG A 13 5.58 -0.05 -2.98
C ARG A 13 5.12 1.32 -3.46
N GLN A 14 5.81 1.94 -4.42
CA GLN A 14 5.32 3.17 -5.04
C GLN A 14 4.03 2.93 -5.81
N ASP A 15 3.96 1.85 -6.60
CA ASP A 15 2.77 1.48 -7.36
C ASP A 15 1.56 1.28 -6.43
N LEU A 16 1.75 0.61 -5.29
CA LEU A 16 0.69 0.41 -4.30
C LEU A 16 0.18 1.73 -3.71
N LYS A 17 1.07 2.68 -3.41
CA LYS A 17 0.67 4.01 -2.90
C LYS A 17 -0.14 4.79 -3.93
N PHE A 18 0.31 4.81 -5.18
CA PHE A 18 -0.40 5.49 -6.25
C PHE A 18 -1.78 4.87 -6.48
N LEU A 19 -1.88 3.54 -6.46
CA LEU A 19 -3.16 2.84 -6.57
C LEU A 19 -4.10 3.19 -5.41
N ILE A 20 -3.63 3.19 -4.17
CA ILE A 20 -4.46 3.57 -3.01
C ILE A 20 -4.92 5.03 -3.15
N TYR A 21 -4.03 5.94 -3.56
CA TYR A 21 -4.37 7.35 -3.76
C TYR A 21 -5.45 7.54 -4.83
N ASP A 22 -5.27 6.93 -6.01
CA ASP A 22 -6.19 7.03 -7.14
C ASP A 22 -7.55 6.38 -6.83
N LEU A 23 -7.53 5.15 -6.31
CA LEU A 23 -8.74 4.38 -5.98
C LEU A 23 -9.51 4.96 -4.80
N SER A 24 -8.84 5.65 -3.86
CA SER A 24 -9.52 6.40 -2.79
C SER A 24 -10.24 7.66 -3.30
N ASN A 25 -10.23 7.92 -4.61
CA ASN A 25 -10.74 9.14 -5.21
C ASN A 25 -10.16 10.40 -4.55
N HIS A 26 -8.85 10.37 -4.29
CA HIS A 26 -8.09 11.49 -3.71
C HIS A 26 -8.55 11.92 -2.30
N ARG A 27 -9.25 11.05 -1.57
CA ARG A 27 -9.67 11.32 -0.18
C ARG A 27 -8.53 11.25 0.83
N ILE A 28 -7.40 10.69 0.42
CA ILE A 28 -6.18 10.59 1.22
C ILE A 28 -5.20 11.64 0.73
N ASP A 29 -4.69 12.46 1.64
CA ASP A 29 -3.60 13.38 1.33
C ASP A 29 -2.31 12.59 1.06
N PHE A 30 -1.54 12.97 0.04
CA PHE A 30 -0.26 12.35 -0.26
C PHE A 30 0.72 12.38 0.92
N HIS A 31 0.61 13.40 1.80
CA HIS A 31 1.42 13.50 3.02
C HIS A 31 1.16 12.37 4.03
N ASN A 32 0.04 11.66 3.91
CA ASN A 32 -0.26 10.51 4.75
C ASN A 32 0.53 9.26 4.35
N PHE A 33 1.24 9.25 3.21
CA PHE A 33 2.03 8.11 2.78
C PHE A 33 3.51 8.26 3.14
N ASP A 34 3.95 7.64 4.23
CA ASP A 34 5.38 7.46 4.52
C ASP A 34 5.94 6.24 3.75
N ILE A 35 7.25 6.04 3.72
CA ILE A 35 7.97 5.07 2.87
C ILE A 35 7.30 3.69 2.86
N LEU A 36 6.83 3.20 4.00
CA LEU A 36 6.22 1.87 4.16
C LEU A 36 4.81 1.88 4.76
N THR A 37 4.30 3.05 5.13
CA THR A 37 3.07 3.15 5.92
C THR A 37 2.11 4.17 5.32
N LEU A 38 0.83 3.98 5.64
CA LEU A 38 -0.21 4.98 5.44
C LEU A 38 -0.69 5.43 6.83
N ASP A 39 -0.45 6.69 7.15
CA ASP A 39 -0.81 7.34 8.39
C ASP A 39 -2.19 7.98 8.27
N LEU A 40 -3.18 7.35 8.90
CA LEU A 40 -4.52 7.91 9.05
C LEU A 40 -4.64 8.60 10.42
N PRO A 41 -5.59 9.55 10.59
CA PRO A 41 -5.75 10.27 11.85
C PRO A 41 -5.91 9.38 13.10
N THR A 42 -6.43 8.16 12.92
CA THR A 42 -6.74 7.23 14.02
C THR A 42 -5.79 6.04 14.09
N LYS A 43 -4.97 5.79 13.07
CA LYS A 43 -4.11 4.60 12.99
C LYS A 43 -3.07 4.70 11.87
N GLN A 44 -2.02 3.91 12.02
CA GLN A 44 -1.03 3.67 10.98
C GLN A 44 -1.27 2.30 10.34
N ILE A 45 -1.18 2.22 9.01
CA ILE A 45 -1.31 1.00 8.23
C ILE A 45 0.07 0.60 7.70
N ASP A 46 0.53 -0.62 8.02
CA ASP A 46 1.76 -1.18 7.45
C ASP A 46 1.49 -1.74 6.04
N LEU A 47 1.78 -0.93 5.02
CA LEU A 47 1.59 -1.30 3.61
C LEU A 47 2.57 -2.40 3.19
N ALA A 48 3.79 -2.38 3.71
CA ALA A 48 4.81 -3.36 3.37
C ALA A 48 4.46 -4.74 3.92
N GLY A 49 4.07 -4.82 5.20
CA GLY A 49 3.59 -6.05 5.82
C GLY A 49 2.35 -6.60 5.12
N THR A 50 1.37 -5.73 4.84
CA THR A 50 0.12 -6.10 4.15
C THR A 50 0.40 -6.69 2.77
N TYR A 51 1.27 -6.04 1.98
CA TYR A 51 1.68 -6.55 0.68
C TYR A 51 2.40 -7.90 0.78
N GLN A 52 3.36 -8.08 1.71
CA GLN A 52 4.11 -9.34 1.82
C GLN A 52 3.21 -10.54 2.15
N VAL A 53 2.15 -10.31 2.94
CA VAL A 53 1.18 -11.34 3.30
C VAL A 53 0.27 -11.69 2.12
N GLN A 54 -0.22 -10.69 1.38
CA GLN A 54 -1.27 -10.89 0.38
C GLN A 54 -0.75 -11.16 -1.05
N LYS A 55 0.49 -10.76 -1.38
CA LYS A 55 1.05 -10.83 -2.75
C LYS A 55 1.09 -12.22 -3.41
N LYS A 56 0.90 -13.30 -2.64
CA LYS A 56 0.88 -14.67 -3.17
C LYS A 56 -0.45 -14.99 -3.84
N ASP A 57 -1.54 -14.44 -3.30
CA ASP A 57 -2.91 -14.82 -3.65
C ASP A 57 -3.71 -13.66 -4.26
N HIS A 58 -3.17 -12.43 -4.20
CA HIS A 58 -3.83 -11.21 -4.67
C HIS A 58 -2.90 -10.37 -5.56
N THR A 59 -3.49 -9.73 -6.56
CA THR A 59 -2.87 -8.66 -7.35
C THR A 59 -2.68 -7.40 -6.51
N ILE A 60 -1.78 -6.53 -6.93
CA ILE A 60 -1.52 -5.25 -6.24
C ILE A 60 -2.78 -4.36 -6.16
N GLU A 61 -3.65 -4.42 -7.17
CA GLU A 61 -4.93 -3.70 -7.21
C GLU A 61 -5.93 -4.26 -6.19
N GLU A 62 -6.04 -5.58 -6.05
CA GLU A 62 -6.89 -6.21 -5.05
C GLU A 62 -6.42 -5.91 -3.62
N ILE A 63 -5.10 -5.82 -3.42
CA ILE A 63 -4.51 -5.40 -2.14
C ILE A 63 -4.87 -3.94 -1.85
N ALA A 64 -4.74 -3.04 -2.84
CA ALA A 64 -5.13 -1.64 -2.70
C ALA A 64 -6.62 -1.49 -2.34
N TRP A 65 -7.50 -2.23 -3.03
CA TRP A 65 -8.93 -2.26 -2.73
C TRP A 65 -9.25 -2.78 -1.33
N SER A 66 -8.56 -3.84 -0.89
CA SER A 66 -8.72 -4.35 0.47
C SER A 66 -8.36 -3.29 1.51
N ILE A 67 -7.25 -2.58 1.31
CA ILE A 67 -6.84 -1.48 2.18
C ILE A 67 -7.89 -0.36 2.17
N ILE A 68 -8.44 0.02 1.02
CA ILE A 68 -9.46 1.07 0.95
C ILE A 68 -10.74 0.65 1.70
N ASN A 69 -11.23 -0.56 1.44
CA ASN A 69 -12.47 -1.07 2.02
C ASN A 69 -12.38 -1.24 3.54
N ASP A 70 -11.27 -1.82 4.03
CA ASP A 70 -11.05 -2.07 5.47
C ASP A 70 -10.91 -0.77 6.29
N ASN A 71 -10.60 0.33 5.60
CA ASN A 71 -10.29 1.62 6.22
C ASN A 71 -11.29 2.73 5.85
N GLN A 72 -12.33 2.39 5.08
CA GLN A 72 -13.38 3.32 4.61
C GLN A 72 -12.80 4.57 3.92
N LEU A 73 -11.74 4.36 3.13
CA LEU A 73 -11.03 5.41 2.41
C LEU A 73 -11.80 5.87 1.16
#